data_AF-A0A8S8XZ25-F1
#
_entry.id   AF-A0A8S8XZ25-F1
#
_cell.length_a   1.000
_cell.length_b   1.000
_cell.length_c   1.000
_cell.angle_alpha   90.00
_cell.angle_beta   90.00
_cell.angle_gamma   90.00
#
_symmetry.space_group_name_H-M   'P 1'
#
loop_
_entity.id
_entity.type
_entity.pdbx_description
1 polymer ?
#
loop_
_entity_poly.entity_id
_entity_poly.type
_entity_poly.pdbx_seq_one_letter_code
_entity_poly.pdbx_strand_id
1 'polypeptide(L)'
;MVNPMAIILSIGIISAIFGLLLIFAPSAILEAEKKANRLFMTDTALLKNRIPLGICMLIASAFLGYTYASNPLKEVIFLIIALTAGIFGVLLLASPNTILKAERTANKLYMTDAFFFKHRIIIGIGLLIASVFMVWTYFTVSF
;
A
#
# COMPACT_ATOMS: atom_id res chain seq x y z
N MET A 1 22.26 -9.55 -11.47
CA MET A 1 22.35 -8.09 -11.63
C MET A 1 21.20 -7.67 -12.53
N VAL A 2 20.25 -6.87 -12.05
CA VAL A 2 19.08 -6.47 -12.85
C VAL A 2 19.54 -5.38 -13.84
N ASN A 3 19.28 -5.56 -15.13
CA ASN A 3 19.69 -4.59 -16.14
C ASN A 3 18.83 -3.32 -16.00
N PRO A 4 19.41 -2.15 -15.66
CA PRO A 4 18.65 -0.92 -15.46
C PRO A 4 17.83 -0.50 -16.68
N MET A 5 18.28 -0.85 -17.90
CA MET A 5 17.52 -0.61 -19.13
C MET A 5 16.23 -1.44 -19.22
N ALA A 6 16.25 -2.69 -18.75
CA ALA A 6 15.06 -3.54 -18.70
C ALA A 6 14.04 -3.02 -17.67
N ILE A 7 14.51 -2.39 -16.59
CA ILE A 7 13.65 -1.74 -15.58
C ILE A 7 12.92 -0.55 -16.21
N ILE A 8 13.63 0.32 -16.93
CA ILE A 8 13.03 1.51 -17.58
C ILE A 8 11.99 1.10 -18.62
N LEU A 9 12.30 0.10 -19.45
CA LEU A 9 11.36 -0.43 -20.44
C LEU A 9 10.11 -1.02 -19.79
N SER A 10 10.28 -1.80 -18.71
CA SER A 10 9.18 -2.41 -17.97
C SER A 10 8.26 -1.34 -17.37
N ILE A 11 8.84 -0.30 -16.74
CA ILE A 11 8.08 0.85 -16.20
C ILE A 11 7.37 1.61 -17.32
N GLY A 12 8.02 1.83 -18.46
CA GLY A 12 7.44 2.50 -19.62
C GLY A 12 6.21 1.76 -20.18
N ILE A 13 6.29 0.43 -20.30
CA ILE A 13 5.17 -0.42 -20.75
C ILE A 13 4.03 -0.41 -19.73
N ILE A 14 4.34 -0.56 -18.44
CA ILE A 14 3.33 -0.52 -17.37
C ILE A 14 2.61 0.85 -17.37
N SER A 15 3.37 1.94 -17.52
CA SER A 15 2.83 3.30 -17.62
C SER A 15 1.95 3.49 -18.86
N ALA A 16 2.32 2.92 -20.02
CA ALA A 16 1.48 2.97 -21.22
C ALA A 16 0.15 2.26 -21.01
N ILE A 17 0.19 1.05 -20.43
CA ILE A 17 -0.99 0.26 -20.12
C ILE A 17 -1.90 1.02 -19.15
N PHE A 18 -1.35 1.59 -18.08
CA PHE A 18 -2.11 2.40 -17.12
C PHE A 18 -2.71 3.66 -17.74
N GLY A 19 -1.95 4.39 -18.56
CA GLY A 19 -2.45 5.59 -19.26
C GLY A 19 -3.58 5.28 -20.23
N LEU A 20 -3.47 4.16 -20.97
CA LEU A 20 -4.50 3.72 -21.90
C LEU A 20 -5.75 3.22 -21.16
N LEU A 21 -5.57 2.48 -20.07
CA LEU A 21 -6.65 1.97 -19.24
C LEU A 21 -7.41 3.11 -18.52
N LEU A 22 -6.72 4.18 -18.11
CA LEU A 22 -7.32 5.41 -17.57
C LEU A 22 -8.20 6.15 -18.58
N ILE A 23 -7.83 6.16 -19.86
CA ILE A 23 -8.56 6.88 -20.91
C ILE A 23 -9.74 6.06 -21.41
N PHE A 24 -9.55 4.76 -21.67
CA PHE A 24 -10.53 3.93 -22.37
C PHE A 24 -11.41 3.07 -21.44
N ALA A 25 -10.90 2.66 -20.28
CA ALA A 25 -11.59 1.73 -19.38
C ALA A 25 -11.56 2.21 -17.91
N PRO A 26 -12.06 3.42 -17.60
CA PRO A 26 -12.05 3.96 -16.25
C PRO A 26 -12.91 3.13 -15.28
N SER A 27 -13.92 2.40 -15.78
CA SER A 27 -14.76 1.51 -14.98
C SER A 27 -14.02 0.27 -14.46
N ALA A 28 -13.04 -0.26 -15.20
CA ALA A 28 -12.24 -1.40 -14.76
C ALA A 28 -11.31 -1.03 -13.59
N ILE A 29 -10.76 0.18 -13.62
CA ILE A 29 -10.02 0.77 -12.48
C ILE A 29 -10.97 0.89 -11.29
N LEU A 30 -12.17 1.44 -11.53
CA LEU A 30 -13.17 1.64 -10.49
C LEU A 30 -13.62 0.33 -9.83
N GLU A 31 -13.72 -0.77 -10.57
CA GLU A 31 -14.05 -2.09 -10.01
C GLU A 31 -12.90 -2.72 -9.23
N ALA A 32 -11.66 -2.59 -9.73
CA ALA A 32 -10.46 -3.00 -9.00
C ALA A 32 -10.31 -2.21 -7.69
N GLU A 33 -10.56 -0.90 -7.74
CA GLU A 33 -10.60 -0.01 -6.59
C GLU A 33 -11.76 -0.33 -5.66
N LYS A 34 -12.97 -0.60 -6.15
CA LYS A 34 -14.10 -1.03 -5.30
C LYS A 34 -13.83 -2.36 -4.61
N LYS A 35 -13.15 -3.31 -5.27
CA LYS A 35 -12.70 -4.55 -4.64
C LYS A 35 -11.65 -4.29 -3.56
N ALA A 36 -10.68 -3.39 -3.82
CA ALA A 36 -9.72 -2.96 -2.80
C ALA A 36 -10.42 -2.24 -1.64
N ASN A 37 -11.34 -1.32 -1.92
CA ASN A 37 -12.17 -0.60 -0.95
C ASN A 37 -13.02 -1.55 -0.09
N ARG A 38 -13.51 -2.65 -0.67
CA ARG A 38 -14.19 -3.72 0.10
C ARG A 38 -13.24 -4.49 1.02
N LEU A 39 -11.97 -4.63 0.63
CA LEU A 39 -10.90 -5.18 1.46
C LEU A 39 -10.45 -4.19 2.55
N PHE A 40 -10.63 -2.89 2.35
CA PHE A 40 -10.45 -1.85 3.37
C PHE A 40 -11.71 -1.67 4.25
N MET A 41 -12.89 -2.09 3.81
CA MET A 41 -14.07 -2.21 4.69
C MET A 41 -13.87 -3.21 5.85
N THR A 42 -12.83 -4.05 5.78
CA THR A 42 -12.32 -4.86 6.90
C THR A 42 -11.99 -3.98 8.13
N ASP A 43 -11.78 -2.67 7.96
CA ASP A 43 -11.60 -1.66 9.01
C ASP A 43 -12.81 -1.59 9.97
N THR A 44 -14.02 -1.86 9.48
CA THR A 44 -15.23 -1.91 10.35
C THR A 44 -15.23 -3.18 11.19
N ALA A 45 -14.74 -4.30 10.64
CA ALA A 45 -14.59 -5.55 11.38
C ALA A 45 -13.43 -5.48 12.39
N LEU A 46 -12.33 -4.82 12.03
CA LEU A 46 -11.19 -4.53 12.91
C LEU A 46 -11.62 -3.67 14.11
N LEU A 47 -12.37 -2.60 13.88
CA LEU A 47 -12.87 -1.73 14.95
C LEU A 47 -13.97 -2.39 15.79
N LYS A 48 -14.87 -3.17 15.16
CA LYS A 48 -15.91 -3.93 15.86
C LYS A 48 -15.31 -4.98 16.79
N ASN A 49 -14.20 -5.60 16.38
CA ASN A 49 -13.46 -6.59 17.16
C ASN A 49 -12.17 -6.01 17.78
N ARG A 50 -12.12 -4.69 18.04
CA ARG A 50 -10.89 -4.00 18.52
C ARG A 50 -10.32 -4.59 19.80
N ILE A 51 -11.19 -4.99 20.73
CA ILE A 51 -10.81 -5.54 22.04
C ILE A 51 -10.22 -6.94 21.86
N PRO A 52 -10.92 -7.92 21.25
CA PRO A 52 -10.33 -9.24 21.04
C PRO A 52 -9.08 -9.19 20.14
N LEU A 53 -9.03 -8.31 19.14
CA LEU A 53 -7.85 -8.17 18.29
C LEU A 53 -6.65 -7.56 19.03
N GLY A 54 -6.86 -6.50 19.82
CA GLY A 54 -5.81 -5.91 20.64
C GLY A 54 -5.25 -6.88 21.68
N ILE A 55 -6.13 -7.67 22.31
CA ILE A 55 -5.72 -8.74 23.24
C ILE A 55 -4.93 -9.84 22.51
N CYS A 56 -5.39 -10.29 21.34
CA CYS A 56 -4.65 -11.27 20.53
C CYS A 56 -3.26 -10.74 20.12
N MET A 57 -3.15 -9.45 19.76
CA MET A 57 -1.86 -8.83 19.42
C MET A 57 -0.93 -8.74 20.63
N LEU A 58 -1.45 -8.46 21.83
CA LEU A 58 -0.66 -8.47 23.07
C LEU A 58 -0.19 -9.89 23.44
N ILE A 59 -1.06 -10.89 23.30
CA ILE A 59 -0.70 -12.29 23.52
C ILE A 59 0.37 -12.73 22.52
N ALA A 60 0.22 -12.36 21.24
CA ALA A 60 1.22 -12.65 20.22
C ALA A 60 2.56 -11.95 20.52
N SER A 61 2.54 -10.69 20.95
CA SER A 61 3.72 -9.95 21.37
C SER A 61 4.44 -10.62 22.54
N ALA A 62 3.70 -11.03 23.57
CA ALA A 62 4.24 -11.74 24.73
C ALA A 62 4.82 -13.11 24.35
N PHE A 63 4.12 -13.86 23.49
CA PHE A 63 4.58 -15.16 23.00
C PHE A 63 5.86 -15.02 22.17
N LEU A 64 5.89 -14.08 21.22
CA LEU A 64 7.07 -13.83 20.38
C LEU A 64 8.26 -13.33 21.20
N GLY A 65 8.03 -12.44 22.17
CA GLY A 65 9.05 -12.00 23.11
C GLY A 65 9.62 -13.14 23.96
N TYR A 66 8.76 -14.06 24.43
CA TYR A 66 9.19 -15.26 25.16
C TYR A 66 10.01 -16.21 24.28
N THR A 67 9.58 -16.44 23.03
CA THR A 67 10.32 -17.29 22.09
C THR A 67 11.70 -16.72 21.75
N TYR A 68 11.82 -15.39 21.64
CA TYR A 68 13.11 -14.71 21.49
C TYR A 68 14.02 -14.91 22.72
N ALA A 69 13.48 -14.78 23.93
CA ALA A 69 14.24 -14.94 25.16
C ALA A 69 14.70 -16.40 25.40
N SER A 70 13.92 -17.37 24.94
CA SER A 70 14.19 -18.81 25.15
C SER A 70 15.09 -19.44 24.09
N ASN A 71 15.22 -18.85 22.89
CA ASN A 71 16.14 -19.30 21.84
C ASN A 71 16.68 -18.10 21.04
N PRO A 72 17.93 -17.66 21.29
CA PRO A 72 18.51 -16.49 20.64
C PRO A 72 18.89 -16.69 19.15
N LEU A 73 18.56 -17.84 18.55
CA LEU A 73 19.12 -18.25 17.25
C LEU A 73 18.25 -18.01 16.01
N LYS A 74 17.11 -17.30 16.08
CA LYS A 74 16.53 -16.69 14.88
C LYS A 74 15.99 -15.31 15.15
N GLU A 75 16.79 -14.34 14.71
CA GLU A 75 16.45 -13.05 14.12
C GLU A 75 15.79 -11.99 15.00
N VAL A 76 16.49 -10.85 15.10
CA VAL A 76 16.01 -9.51 15.51
C VAL A 76 14.63 -9.18 14.92
N ILE A 77 14.28 -9.78 13.78
CA ILE A 77 12.96 -9.73 13.14
C ILE A 77 11.83 -10.14 14.11
N PHE A 78 11.97 -11.19 14.92
CA PHE A 78 10.95 -11.56 15.90
C PHE A 78 10.78 -10.53 17.02
N LEU A 79 11.88 -9.90 17.44
CA LEU A 79 11.84 -8.81 18.42
C LEU A 79 11.17 -7.57 17.82
N ILE A 80 11.47 -7.22 16.57
CA ILE A 80 10.83 -6.12 15.84
C ILE A 80 9.33 -6.39 15.68
N ILE A 81 8.94 -7.62 15.32
CA ILE A 81 7.53 -8.02 15.18
C ILE A 81 6.83 -8.02 16.55
N ALA A 82 7.49 -8.52 17.60
CA ALA A 82 6.93 -8.50 18.95
C ALA A 82 6.72 -7.07 19.45
N LEU A 83 7.70 -6.18 19.26
CA LEU A 83 7.62 -4.78 19.66
C LEU A 83 6.53 -4.03 18.88
N THR A 84 6.49 -4.20 17.56
CA THR A 84 5.45 -3.58 16.71
C THR A 84 4.06 -4.11 17.05
N ALA A 85 3.88 -5.41 17.23
CA ALA A 85 2.61 -6.00 17.68
C ALA A 85 2.19 -5.51 19.07
N GLY A 86 3.14 -5.34 19.99
CA GLY A 86 2.90 -4.81 21.33
C GLY A 86 2.45 -3.36 21.30
N ILE A 87 3.17 -2.51 20.55
CA ILE A 87 2.81 -1.10 20.35
C ILE A 87 1.43 -1.00 19.72
N PHE A 88 1.16 -1.73 18.63
CA PHE A 88 -0.16 -1.72 17.97
C PHE A 88 -1.28 -2.26 18.87
N GLY A 89 -1.03 -3.32 19.65
CA GLY A 89 -1.99 -3.87 20.61
C GLY A 89 -2.37 -2.89 21.72
N VAL A 90 -1.39 -2.16 22.28
CA VAL A 90 -1.64 -1.09 23.26
C VAL A 90 -2.38 0.08 22.62
N LEU A 91 -1.99 0.49 21.42
CA LEU A 91 -2.58 1.64 20.72
C LEU A 91 -4.05 1.38 20.34
N LEU A 92 -4.38 0.14 19.97
CA LEU A 92 -5.75 -0.32 19.73
C LEU A 92 -6.64 -0.30 20.99
N LEU A 93 -6.06 -0.59 22.16
CA LEU A 93 -6.78 -0.61 23.43
C LEU A 93 -6.89 0.77 24.09
N ALA A 94 -5.81 1.57 24.07
CA ALA A 94 -5.71 2.83 24.80
C ALA A 94 -6.16 4.05 23.99
N SER A 95 -5.90 4.09 22.69
CA SER A 95 -6.18 5.27 21.85
C SER A 95 -6.68 4.88 20.46
N PRO A 96 -7.91 4.36 20.32
CA PRO A 96 -8.46 3.99 19.02
C PRO A 96 -8.62 5.21 18.09
N ASN A 97 -8.77 6.40 18.67
CA ASN A 97 -8.97 7.65 17.94
C ASN A 97 -7.71 8.11 17.19
N THR A 98 -6.50 7.75 17.63
CA THR A 98 -5.25 8.10 16.91
C THR A 98 -5.05 7.23 15.68
N ILE A 99 -5.40 5.95 15.75
CA ILE A 99 -5.47 5.04 14.58
C ILE A 99 -6.46 5.59 13.57
N LEU A 100 -7.67 5.93 14.03
CA LEU A 100 -8.71 6.55 13.18
C LEU A 100 -8.28 7.88 12.55
N LYS A 101 -7.45 8.68 13.21
CA LYS A 101 -6.95 9.96 12.68
C LYS A 101 -5.87 9.74 11.64
N ALA A 102 -4.96 8.78 11.87
CA ALA A 102 -3.96 8.36 10.90
C ALA A 102 -4.62 7.76 9.65
N GLU A 103 -5.62 6.90 9.84
CA GLU A 103 -6.42 6.33 8.76
C GLU A 103 -7.24 7.38 8.02
N ARG A 104 -7.94 8.30 8.71
CA ARG A 104 -8.66 9.40 8.03
C ARG A 104 -7.74 10.31 7.24
N THR A 105 -6.51 10.51 7.68
CA THR A 105 -5.51 11.30 6.96
C THR A 105 -5.04 10.55 5.70
N ALA A 106 -4.83 9.23 5.80
CA ALA A 106 -4.56 8.37 4.64
C ALA A 106 -5.76 8.29 3.67
N ASN A 107 -6.99 8.23 4.21
CA ASN A 107 -8.24 8.22 3.46
C ASN A 107 -8.49 9.57 2.75
N LYS A 108 -8.08 10.69 3.36
CA LYS A 108 -8.11 12.02 2.73
C LYS A 108 -7.06 12.17 1.63
N LEU A 109 -5.92 11.48 1.76
CA LEU A 109 -4.94 11.32 0.68
C LEU A 109 -5.53 10.51 -0.49
N TYR A 110 -6.37 9.51 -0.24
CA TYR A 110 -7.15 8.78 -1.25
C TYR A 110 -8.36 9.56 -1.78
N MET A 111 -8.79 10.66 -1.16
CA MET A 111 -9.66 11.64 -1.81
C MET A 111 -8.93 12.45 -2.91
N THR A 112 -7.71 12.04 -3.29
CA THR A 112 -7.18 12.32 -4.63
C THR A 112 -7.94 11.57 -5.73
N ASP A 113 -8.75 10.55 -5.44
CA ASP A 113 -9.59 9.85 -6.44
C ASP A 113 -10.55 10.80 -7.18
N ALA A 114 -11.12 11.80 -6.48
CA ALA A 114 -11.95 12.83 -7.11
C ALA A 114 -11.13 13.81 -7.97
N PHE A 115 -9.88 14.09 -7.57
CA PHE A 115 -8.94 14.90 -8.34
C PHE A 115 -8.42 14.15 -9.58
N PHE A 116 -8.11 12.86 -9.42
CA PHE A 116 -7.61 11.96 -10.45
C PHE A 116 -8.68 11.70 -11.49
N PHE A 117 -9.95 11.52 -11.09
CA PHE A 117 -11.07 11.42 -12.02
C PHE A 117 -11.37 12.73 -12.73
N LYS A 118 -11.35 13.86 -12.01
CA LYS A 118 -11.59 15.19 -12.61
C LYS A 118 -10.54 15.54 -13.67
N HIS A 119 -9.29 15.11 -13.46
CA HIS A 119 -8.17 15.37 -14.37
C HIS A 119 -7.70 14.11 -15.10
N ARG A 120 -8.52 13.06 -15.19
CA ARG A 120 -8.11 11.73 -15.72
C ARG A 120 -7.52 11.79 -17.13
N ILE A 121 -8.06 12.70 -17.96
CA ILE A 121 -7.59 12.92 -19.32
C ILE A 121 -6.21 13.56 -19.31
N ILE A 122 -6.00 14.57 -18.47
CA ILE A 122 -4.72 15.28 -18.35
C ILE A 122 -3.64 14.35 -17.79
N ILE A 123 -3.99 13.55 -16.77
CA ILE A 123 -3.09 12.58 -16.15
C ILE A 123 -2.79 11.42 -17.11
N GLY A 124 -3.79 10.90 -17.81
CA GLY A 124 -3.62 9.85 -18.82
C GLY A 124 -2.74 10.30 -19.99
N ILE A 125 -2.96 11.51 -20.51
CA ILE A 125 -2.10 12.12 -21.54
C ILE A 125 -0.68 12.32 -21.00
N GLY A 126 -0.52 12.81 -19.77
CA GLY A 126 0.78 12.94 -19.11
C GLY A 126 1.52 11.60 -18.98
N LEU A 127 0.83 10.53 -18.60
CA LEU A 127 1.40 9.18 -18.53
C LEU A 127 1.80 8.63 -19.90
N LEU A 128 1.02 8.91 -20.95
CA LEU A 128 1.36 8.50 -22.31
C LEU A 128 2.59 9.26 -22.83
N ILE A 129 2.66 10.57 -22.61
CA ILE A 129 3.84 11.38 -22.97
C ILE A 129 5.07 10.89 -22.21
N ALA A 130 4.94 10.64 -20.91
CA ALA A 130 6.03 10.11 -20.09
C ALA A 130 6.48 8.72 -20.56
N SER A 131 5.55 7.85 -20.96
CA SER A 131 5.87 6.54 -21.53
C SER A 131 6.61 6.65 -22.86
N VAL A 132 6.12 7.49 -23.78
CA VAL A 132 6.82 7.76 -25.06
C VAL A 132 8.22 8.30 -24.81
N PHE A 133 8.38 9.22 -23.84
CA PHE A 133 9.68 9.74 -23.45
C PHE A 133 10.59 8.65 -22.89
N MET A 134 10.10 7.77 -22.01
CA MET A 134 10.88 6.66 -21.43
C MET A 134 11.29 5.61 -22.46
N VAL A 135 10.42 5.31 -23.43
CA VAL A 135 10.74 4.42 -24.55
C VAL A 135 11.77 5.07 -25.47
N TRP A 136 11.62 6.36 -25.74
CA TRP A 136 12.59 7.12 -26.55
C TRP A 136 13.96 7.21 -25.88
N THR A 137 14.04 7.44 -24.56
CA THR A 137 15.31 7.42 -23.83
C THR A 137 15.92 6.03 -23.79
N TYR A 138 15.11 4.97 -23.68
CA TYR A 138 15.60 3.60 -23.82
C TYR A 138 16.28 3.40 -25.19
N PHE A 139 15.65 3.80 -26.29
CA PHE A 139 16.25 3.67 -27.62
C PHE A 139 17.48 4.56 -27.84
N THR A 140 17.51 5.75 -27.23
CA THR A 140 18.62 6.71 -27.39
C THR A 140 19.84 6.37 -26.54
N VAL A 141 19.64 5.78 -25.35
CA VAL A 141 20.73 5.41 -24.41
C VAL A 141 21.22 3.97 -24.61
N SER A 142 20.43 3.13 -25.31
CA SER A 142 20.83 1.76 -25.66
C SER A 142 21.57 1.66 -27.01
N PHE A 143 21.72 2.78 -27.74
CA PHE A 143 22.60 2.93 -28.91
C PHE A 143 23.85 3.73 -28.51
#